data_AF-A0A9X0PH89-F1
#
_entry.id   AF-A0A9X0PH89-F1
#
_cell.length_a   1.000
_cell.length_b   1.000
_cell.length_c   1.000
_cell.angle_alpha   90.00
_cell.angle_beta   90.00
_cell.angle_gamma   90.00
#
_symmetry.space_group_name_H-M   'P 1'
#
loop_
_entity.id
_entity.type
_entity.pdbx_description
1 polymer ?
#
loop_
_entity_poly.entity_id
_entity_poly.type
_entity_poly.pdbx_seq_one_letter_code
_entity_poly.pdbx_strand_id
1 'polypeptide(L)'
;MTKNKLSIAQVIGGGYNKFWNNKNFYRVVKGSRGSKKSRTTALNFIYRLMKYEWSNLLVVRRFSNTNKQSTYTDLKWATNQLGVAHLFKFNESLPEITYKPTGQKILFRGLDDPLKITSITVDVGIL
;
A
#
# COMPACT_ATOMS: atom_id res chain seq x y z
N MET A 1 -14.67 17.62 18.67
CA MET A 1 -14.38 16.35 17.98
C MET A 1 -13.07 15.80 18.51
N THR A 2 -13.13 14.78 19.36
CA THR A 2 -11.96 14.15 19.98
C THR A 2 -11.05 13.58 18.89
N LYS A 3 -9.82 14.10 18.77
CA LYS A 3 -8.76 13.50 17.95
C LYS A 3 -8.45 12.13 18.55
N ASN A 4 -9.11 11.09 18.05
CA ASN A 4 -8.76 9.71 18.38
C ASN A 4 -7.32 9.48 17.93
N LYS A 5 -6.39 9.50 18.88
CA LYS A 5 -4.96 9.31 18.64
C LYS A 5 -4.75 7.82 18.36
N LEU A 6 -4.89 7.43 17.09
CA LEU A 6 -4.70 6.04 16.66
C LEU A 6 -3.27 5.59 17.01
N SER A 7 -3.15 4.62 17.91
CA SER A 7 -1.88 3.97 18.19
C SER A 7 -1.61 2.90 17.13
N ILE A 8 -0.63 3.18 16.26
CA ILE A 8 -0.18 2.23 15.22
C ILE A 8 0.23 0.88 15.84
N ALA A 9 0.81 0.90 17.04
CA ALA A 9 1.20 -0.32 17.76
C ALA A 9 -0.02 -1.19 18.13
N GLN A 10 -1.14 -0.58 18.50
CA GLN A 10 -2.39 -1.30 18.80
C GLN A 10 -3.02 -1.89 17.53
N VAL A 11 -2.96 -1.16 16.40
CA VAL A 11 -3.53 -1.60 15.11
C VAL A 11 -2.75 -2.80 14.53
N ILE A 12 -1.43 -2.84 14.67
CA ILE A 12 -0.59 -3.93 14.15
C ILE A 12 -0.55 -5.13 15.12
N GLY A 13 -0.55 -4.84 16.42
CA GLY A 13 -0.24 -5.80 17.48
C GLY A 13 1.24 -6.20 17.49
N GLY A 14 1.54 -7.33 18.13
CA GLY A 14 2.90 -7.86 18.26
C GLY A 14 3.43 -8.63 17.03
N GLY A 15 4.74 -8.88 17.02
CA GLY A 15 5.42 -9.80 16.08
C GLY A 15 5.98 -9.18 14.81
N TYR A 16 5.64 -7.93 14.48
CA TYR A 16 6.06 -7.29 13.22
C TYR A 16 6.99 -6.09 13.38
N ASN A 17 7.51 -5.84 14.59
CA ASN A 17 8.34 -4.67 14.88
C ASN A 17 9.60 -4.61 14.00
N LYS A 18 10.26 -5.76 13.80
CA LYS A 18 11.43 -5.89 12.91
C LYS A 18 11.06 -5.51 11.48
N PHE A 19 9.95 -6.01 10.96
CA PHE A 19 9.49 -5.68 9.60
C PHE A 19 9.14 -4.19 9.49
N TRP A 20 8.38 -3.65 10.43
CA TRP A 20 7.86 -2.27 10.39
C TRP A 20 8.98 -1.22 10.27
N ASN A 21 10.04 -1.40 11.04
CA ASN A 21 11.17 -0.47 11.13
C ASN A 21 12.33 -0.78 10.17
N ASN A 22 12.23 -1.86 9.38
CA ASN A 22 13.29 -2.25 8.46
C ASN A 22 13.48 -1.20 7.34
N LYS A 23 14.71 -0.75 7.12
CA LYS A 23 15.09 0.24 6.09
C LYS A 23 15.89 -0.35 4.92
N ASN A 24 16.12 -1.66 4.91
CA ASN A 24 16.82 -2.33 3.82
C ASN A 24 16.02 -2.21 2.52
N PHE A 25 16.74 -2.18 1.41
CA PHE A 25 16.15 -2.10 0.07
C PHE A 25 15.20 -3.27 -0.20
N TYR A 26 15.63 -4.49 0.12
CA TYR A 26 14.78 -5.68 0.04
C TYR A 26 14.17 -6.04 1.40
N ARG A 27 12.85 -6.16 1.44
CA ARG A 27 12.07 -6.61 2.61
C ARG A 27 11.15 -7.76 2.22
N VAL A 28 11.46 -8.95 2.73
CA VAL A 28 10.70 -10.17 2.43
C VAL A 28 9.95 -10.63 3.68
N VAL A 29 8.66 -10.90 3.54
CA VAL A 29 7.80 -11.43 4.62
C VAL A 29 7.21 -12.76 4.20
N LYS A 30 7.55 -13.83 4.93
CA LYS A 30 7.05 -15.20 4.71
C LYS A 30 6.30 -15.72 5.95
N GLY A 31 5.38 -16.65 5.77
CA GLY A 31 4.65 -17.28 6.89
C GLY A 31 3.31 -17.91 6.49
N SER A 32 2.63 -18.56 7.43
CA SER A 32 1.41 -19.35 7.20
C SER A 32 0.11 -18.51 7.10
N ARG A 33 -1.03 -19.15 6.82
CA ARG A 33 -2.36 -18.53 6.84
C ARG A 33 -2.63 -17.91 8.21
N GLY A 34 -3.31 -16.76 8.25
CA GLY A 34 -3.63 -16.08 9.51
C GLY A 34 -2.46 -15.34 10.18
N SER A 35 -1.24 -15.42 9.63
CA SER A 35 -0.08 -14.80 10.28
C SER A 35 -0.01 -13.27 10.18
N LYS A 36 -1.02 -12.59 9.60
CA LYS A 36 -1.18 -11.12 9.45
C LYS A 36 -0.27 -10.42 8.41
N LYS A 37 0.50 -11.16 7.61
CA LYS A 37 1.48 -10.60 6.65
C LYS A 37 0.90 -9.53 5.71
N SER A 38 -0.15 -9.87 4.96
CA SER A 38 -0.73 -8.97 3.96
C SER A 38 -1.29 -7.70 4.60
N ARG A 39 -2.02 -7.85 5.72
CA ARG A 39 -2.63 -6.74 6.45
C ARG A 39 -1.60 -5.80 7.06
N THR A 40 -0.57 -6.34 7.72
CA THR A 40 0.52 -5.51 8.28
C THR A 40 1.34 -4.83 7.18
N THR A 41 1.59 -5.52 6.06
CA THR A 41 2.28 -4.93 4.91
C THR A 41 1.47 -3.80 4.28
N ALA A 42 0.16 -3.96 4.09
CA ALA A 42 -0.72 -2.90 3.58
C ALA A 42 -0.71 -1.64 4.48
N LEU A 43 -0.83 -1.84 5.80
CA LEU A 43 -0.72 -0.74 6.77
C LEU A 43 0.65 -0.03 6.69
N ASN A 44 1.74 -0.80 6.58
CA ASN A 44 3.09 -0.23 6.49
C ASN A 44 3.28 0.58 5.21
N PHE A 45 2.72 0.12 4.09
CA PHE A 45 2.79 0.84 2.81
C PHE A 45 2.02 2.15 2.85
N ILE A 46 0.77 2.17 3.35
CA ILE A 46 0.01 3.43 3.48
C ILE A 46 0.74 4.41 4.40
N TYR A 47 1.22 3.94 5.56
CA TYR A 47 1.98 4.78 6.48
C TYR A 47 3.24 5.36 5.83
N ARG A 48 4.00 4.56 5.07
CA ARG A 48 5.22 5.01 4.41
C ARG A 48 4.95 5.96 3.25
N LEU A 49 3.90 5.71 2.46
CA LEU A 49 3.50 6.59 1.37
C LEU A 49 3.19 7.99 1.90
N MET A 50 2.44 8.08 3.01
CA MET A 50 2.15 9.35 3.67
C MET A 50 3.38 10.00 4.33
N LYS A 51 4.36 9.20 4.76
CA LYS A 51 5.59 9.70 5.40
C LYS A 51 6.60 10.25 4.39
N TYR A 52 6.66 9.66 3.20
CA TYR A 52 7.64 9.99 2.16
C TYR A 52 6.92 10.54 0.94
N GLU A 53 6.76 11.86 0.87
CA GLU A 53 5.96 12.55 -0.16
C GLU A 53 6.45 12.35 -1.60
N TRP A 54 7.70 11.90 -1.76
CA TRP A 54 8.32 11.58 -3.05
C TRP A 54 8.09 10.13 -3.51
N SER A 55 7.52 9.26 -2.68
CA SER A 55 7.39 7.83 -2.98
C SER A 55 6.09 7.51 -3.70
N ASN A 56 6.14 6.70 -4.74
CA ASN A 56 4.96 6.01 -5.26
C ASN A 56 5.01 4.54 -4.86
N LEU A 57 3.95 3.79 -5.15
CA LEU A 57 3.91 2.36 -4.88
C LEU A 57 3.44 1.58 -6.10
N LEU A 58 4.29 0.69 -6.60
CA LEU A 58 3.91 -0.30 -7.61
C LEU A 58 3.57 -1.63 -6.94
N VAL A 59 2.34 -2.10 -7.13
CA VAL A 59 1.87 -3.41 -6.67
C VAL A 59 1.85 -4.37 -7.85
N VAL A 60 2.68 -5.40 -7.78
CA VAL A 60 2.84 -6.40 -8.85
C VAL A 60 2.35 -7.77 -8.38
N ARG A 61 1.58 -8.46 -9.25
CA ARG A 61 1.19 -9.87 -9.08
C ARG A 61 1.33 -10.63 -10.39
N ARG A 62 1.24 -11.96 -10.34
CA ARG A 62 1.28 -12.80 -11.55
C ARG A 62 0.21 -12.42 -12.58
N PHE A 63 -1.01 -12.14 -12.13
CA PHE A 63 -2.14 -11.78 -13.01
C PHE A 63 -2.80 -10.49 -12.54
N SER A 64 -2.97 -9.53 -13.44
CA SER A 64 -3.56 -8.22 -13.13
C SER A 64 -4.97 -8.30 -12.51
N ASN A 65 -5.82 -9.20 -13.02
CA ASN A 65 -7.21 -9.35 -12.56
C ASN A 65 -7.32 -9.68 -11.06
N THR A 66 -6.32 -10.37 -10.50
CA THR A 66 -6.31 -10.74 -9.07
C THR A 66 -5.97 -9.57 -8.15
N ASN A 67 -5.36 -8.49 -8.68
CA ASN A 67 -5.01 -7.31 -7.87
C ASN A 67 -6.25 -6.56 -7.37
N LYS A 68 -7.27 -6.40 -8.23
CA LYS A 68 -8.46 -5.60 -7.91
C LYS A 68 -9.25 -6.18 -6.74
N GLN A 69 -9.41 -7.51 -6.70
CA GLN A 69 -10.16 -8.17 -5.63
C GLN A 69 -9.32 -8.33 -4.34
N SER A 70 -7.99 -8.45 -4.45
CA SER A 70 -7.10 -8.72 -3.31
C SER A 70 -6.38 -7.47 -2.79
N THR A 71 -5.33 -7.03 -3.47
CA THR A 71 -4.38 -6.05 -2.94
C THR A 71 -4.96 -4.64 -2.92
N TYR A 72 -5.80 -4.31 -3.90
CA TYR A 72 -6.51 -3.04 -3.92
C TYR A 72 -7.46 -2.91 -2.73
N THR A 73 -8.24 -3.95 -2.46
CA THR A 73 -9.14 -4.03 -1.31
C THR A 73 -8.36 -3.98 0.02
N ASP A 74 -7.22 -4.68 0.13
CA ASP A 74 -6.38 -4.65 1.34
C ASP A 74 -5.80 -3.24 1.60
N LEU A 75 -5.39 -2.50 0.56
CA LEU A 75 -4.89 -1.13 0.70
C LEU A 75 -6.01 -0.14 1.04
N LYS A 76 -7.19 -0.27 0.40
CA LYS A 76 -8.39 0.49 0.78
C LYS A 76 -8.82 0.18 2.22
N TRP A 77 -8.72 -1.06 2.67
CA TRP A 77 -8.95 -1.42 4.06
C TRP A 77 -7.93 -0.75 4.98
N ALA A 78 -6.64 -0.76 4.63
CA ALA A 78 -5.58 -0.14 5.43
C ALA A 78 -5.79 1.37 5.61
N THR A 79 -6.21 2.10 4.57
CA THR A 79 -6.53 3.54 4.70
C THR A 79 -7.71 3.79 5.63
N ASN A 80 -8.72 2.90 5.64
CA ASN A 80 -9.85 2.99 6.54
C ASN A 80 -9.44 2.71 7.99
N GLN A 81 -8.61 1.68 8.23
CA GLN A 81 -8.09 1.37 9.56
C GLN A 81 -7.23 2.48 10.15
N LEU A 82 -6.49 3.20 9.30
CA LEU A 82 -5.69 4.35 9.71
C LEU A 82 -6.51 5.65 9.82
N GLY A 83 -7.81 5.64 9.50
CA GLY A 83 -8.67 6.82 9.55
C GLY A 83 -8.39 7.87 8.48
N VAL A 84 -7.59 7.53 7.46
CA VAL A 84 -7.08 8.46 6.44
C VAL A 84 -7.71 8.26 5.07
N ALA A 85 -8.71 7.39 4.93
CA ALA A 85 -9.36 7.10 3.66
C ALA A 85 -9.86 8.35 2.91
N HIS A 86 -10.27 9.38 3.64
CA HIS A 86 -10.69 10.67 3.09
C HIS A 86 -9.57 11.44 2.38
N LEU A 87 -8.30 11.10 2.57
CA LEU A 87 -7.15 11.67 1.87
C LEU A 87 -6.83 10.93 0.57
N PHE A 88 -7.48 9.80 0.30
CA PHE A 88 -7.22 8.96 -0.88
C PHE A 88 -8.39 9.03 -1.87
N LYS A 89 -8.06 9.04 -3.17
CA LYS A 89 -9.01 8.87 -4.27
C LYS A 89 -8.90 7.43 -4.77
N PHE A 90 -10.01 6.72 -4.74
CA PHE A 90 -10.12 5.33 -5.18
C PHE A 90 -10.76 5.30 -6.56
N ASN A 91 -10.07 4.79 -7.57
CA ASN A 91 -10.63 4.63 -8.91
C ASN A 91 -11.11 3.18 -9.09
N GLU A 92 -12.39 3.01 -9.42
CA GLU A 92 -12.98 1.68 -9.60
C GLU A 92 -12.78 1.13 -11.01
N SER A 93 -12.58 2.00 -12.01
CA SER A 93 -12.41 1.60 -13.42
C SER A 93 -10.97 1.20 -13.72
N LEU A 94 -10.01 2.01 -13.23
CA LEU A 94 -8.58 1.72 -13.33
C LEU A 94 -8.06 1.40 -11.93
N PRO A 95 -7.30 0.30 -11.73
CA PRO A 95 -6.76 -0.04 -10.42
C PRO A 95 -5.60 0.91 -10.12
N GLU A 96 -5.95 2.10 -9.63
CA GLU A 96 -5.08 3.16 -9.17
C GLU A 96 -5.68 3.79 -7.91
N ILE A 97 -4.83 4.15 -6.96
CA ILE A 97 -5.21 4.92 -5.77
C ILE A 97 -4.32 6.16 -5.72
N THR A 98 -4.91 7.34 -5.61
CA THR A 98 -4.16 8.61 -5.51
C THR A 98 -4.22 9.16 -4.09
N TYR A 99 -3.08 9.53 -3.51
CA TYR A 99 -3.02 10.29 -2.27
C TYR A 99 -3.15 11.78 -2.61
N LYS A 100 -4.30 12.38 -2.25
CA LYS A 100 -4.70 13.72 -2.69
C LYS A 100 -3.78 14.86 -2.24
N PRO A 101 -3.19 14.85 -1.02
CA PRO A 101 -2.37 15.98 -0.56
C PRO A 101 -1.12 16.24 -1.40
N THR A 102 -0.49 15.21 -1.91
CA THR A 102 0.79 15.30 -2.66
C THR A 102 0.67 14.89 -4.12
N GLY A 103 -0.40 14.17 -4.48
CA GLY A 103 -0.58 13.61 -5.83
C GLY A 103 0.10 12.25 -6.06
N GLN A 104 0.74 11.66 -5.05
CA GLN A 104 1.37 10.35 -5.14
C GLN A 104 0.36 9.26 -5.53
N LYS A 105 0.82 8.24 -6.27
CA LYS A 105 -0.02 7.18 -6.81
C LYS A 105 0.41 5.80 -6.31
N ILE A 106 -0.59 4.94 -6.12
CA ILE A 106 -0.43 3.49 -5.98
C ILE A 106 -0.97 2.85 -7.25
N LEU A 107 -0.08 2.22 -8.00
CA LEU A 107 -0.35 1.59 -9.28
C LEU A 107 -0.39 0.08 -9.13
N PHE A 108 -1.29 -0.59 -9.85
CA PHE A 108 -1.43 -2.04 -9.82
C PHE A 108 -1.18 -2.61 -11.21
N ARG A 109 -0.31 -3.62 -11.28
CA ARG A 109 0.09 -4.27 -12.54
C ARG A 109 0.23 -5.77 -12.38
N GLY A 110 0.05 -6.46 -13.49
CA GLY A 110 0.27 -7.90 -13.60
C GLY A 110 1.52 -8.21 -14.41
N LEU A 111 2.19 -9.32 -14.11
CA LEU A 111 3.34 -9.85 -14.86
C LEU A 111 2.92 -10.56 -16.15
N ASP A 112 1.62 -10.72 -16.39
CA ASP A 112 1.04 -11.27 -17.62
C ASP A 112 1.33 -10.42 -18.86
N ASP A 113 1.65 -9.13 -18.67
CA ASP A 113 2.05 -8.24 -19.75
C ASP A 113 3.31 -7.43 -19.33
N PRO A 114 4.52 -7.96 -19.60
CA PRO A 114 5.78 -7.36 -19.19
C PRO A 114 6.01 -5.95 -19.78
N LEU A 115 5.49 -5.69 -20.98
CA LEU A 115 5.64 -4.41 -21.67
C LEU A 115 4.88 -3.27 -20.96
N LYS A 116 3.80 -3.60 -20.24
CA LYS A 116 3.04 -2.65 -19.41
C LYS A 116 3.76 -2.26 -18.12
N ILE A 117 4.84 -2.95 -17.74
CA ILE A 117 5.62 -2.65 -16.53
C ILE A 117 6.80 -1.73 -16.84
N THR A 118 7.48 -1.95 -17.96
CA THR A 118 8.69 -1.20 -18.34
C THR A 118 8.42 0.27 -18.69
N SER A 119 7.18 0.61 -19.02
CA SER A 119 6.76 1.95 -19.48
C SER A 119 6.01 2.76 -18.40
N ILE A 120 6.05 2.35 -17.13
CA ILE A 120 5.32 3.04 -16.08
C ILE A 120 6.05 4.31 -15.66
N THR A 121 5.36 5.43 -15.79
CA THR A 121 5.79 6.74 -15.28
C THR A 121 4.78 7.26 -14.25
N VAL A 122 5.26 8.16 -13.40
CA VAL A 122 4.47 8.86 -12.37
C VAL A 122 4.71 10.36 -12.51
N ASP A 123 3.66 11.15 -12.30
CA ASP A 123 3.73 12.61 -12.49
C ASP A 123 4.45 13.32 -11.33
N VAL A 124 4.46 12.69 -10.15
CA VAL A 124 5.02 13.25 -8.91
C VAL A 124 5.97 12.22 -8.29
N GLY A 125 7.19 12.63 -7.96
CA GLY A 125 8.14 11.79 -7.23
C GLY A 125 8.75 10.66 -8.07
N ILE A 126 9.07 9.55 -7.40
CA ILE A 126 9.77 8.40 -7.98
C ILE A 126 8.94 7.13 -7.71
N LEU A 127 9.02 6.16 -8.62
CA LEU A 127 8.39 4.83 -8.49
C LEU A 127 9.28 3.83 -7.75
#